data_AF-A0A0V1CB72-F1
#
_entry.id   AF-A0A0V1CB72-F1
#
_cell.length_a   1.000
_cell.length_b   1.000
_cell.length_c   1.000
_cell.angle_alpha   90.00
_cell.angle_beta   90.00
_cell.angle_gamma   90.00
#
_symmetry.space_group_name_H-M   'P 1'
#
loop_
_entity.id
_entity.type
_entity.pdbx_description
1 polymer ?
#
loop_
_entity_poly.entity_id
_entity_poly.type
_entity_poly.pdbx_seq_one_letter_code
_entity_poly.pdbx_strand_id
1 'polypeptide(L)'
;MPKMKDSENVNEAEKKKSSAFVLVDEEDVDKQPARGKKFLLQPCSRISFNAPFAFTQKTHIRIVNTSDVPFAWMLTKNVSSVIFISPQNGCLQPNESIIVDVEMNPFKGKLKETDKLYFLAVEAEFLPNDYKFSQFDVKHFLHGELIGKKVLNIHYNF
;
A
#
# COMPACT_ATOMS: atom_id res chain seq x y z
N MET A 1 15.14 4.13 64.48
CA MET A 1 14.13 3.05 64.38
C MET A 1 12.77 3.70 64.59
N PRO A 2 11.75 3.57 63.70
CA PRO A 2 11.20 2.28 63.25
C PRO A 2 10.65 2.18 61.80
N LYS A 3 10.39 0.92 61.38
CA LYS A 3 9.40 0.36 60.43
C LYS A 3 9.60 0.42 58.89
N MET A 4 9.86 -0.76 58.34
CA MET A 4 9.58 -1.22 56.96
C MET A 4 8.07 -1.23 56.65
N LYS A 5 7.71 -0.94 55.39
CA LYS A 5 6.67 -1.58 54.54
C LYS A 5 6.98 -1.24 53.06
N ASP A 6 7.29 -2.25 52.25
CA ASP A 6 6.44 -2.83 51.18
C ASP A 6 6.43 -1.93 49.91
N SER A 7 7.27 -2.22 48.91
CA SER A 7 7.03 -3.12 47.76
C SER A 7 6.35 -2.42 46.58
N GLU A 8 7.02 -2.49 45.43
CA GLU A 8 6.48 -2.46 44.05
C GLU A 8 5.62 -1.24 43.64
N ASN A 9 6.18 -0.39 42.78
CA ASN A 9 5.60 -0.28 41.44
C ASN A 9 6.61 0.32 40.44
N VAL A 10 7.22 -0.59 39.68
CA VAL A 10 7.99 -0.28 38.48
C VAL A 10 6.99 -0.25 37.33
N ASN A 11 7.04 0.82 36.52
CA ASN A 11 6.48 0.94 35.17
C ASN A 11 4.96 1.07 35.00
N GLU A 12 4.45 2.31 35.02
CA GLU A 12 3.21 2.62 34.30
C GLU A 12 3.17 4.06 33.74
N ALA A 13 4.21 4.46 33.01
CA ALA A 13 4.15 5.70 32.22
C ALA A 13 4.89 5.65 30.87
N GLU A 14 5.63 4.59 30.55
CA GLU A 14 6.43 4.50 29.31
C GLU A 14 6.06 3.29 28.44
N LYS A 15 4.77 3.04 28.22
CA LYS A 15 4.32 2.05 27.22
C LYS A 15 3.24 2.58 26.29
N LYS A 16 3.47 3.79 25.74
CA LYS A 16 2.80 4.28 24.52
C LYS A 16 3.81 4.94 23.57
N LYS A 17 4.92 4.27 23.29
CA LYS A 17 5.73 4.54 22.10
C LYS A 17 6.14 3.21 21.48
N SER A 18 6.04 3.17 20.17
CA SER A 18 6.46 2.07 19.29
C SER A 18 5.46 0.90 19.18
N SER A 19 4.51 1.04 18.28
CA SER A 19 4.01 -0.08 17.47
C SER A 19 3.27 0.46 16.24
N ALA A 20 3.93 1.32 15.46
CA ALA A 20 3.51 1.53 14.07
C ALA A 20 4.21 0.43 13.26
N PHE A 21 3.43 -0.38 12.54
CA PHE A 21 3.84 -1.60 11.82
C PHE A 21 3.96 -2.87 12.67
N VAL A 22 2.82 -3.36 13.16
CA VAL A 22 2.65 -4.82 13.23
C VAL A 22 2.47 -5.28 11.80
N LEU A 23 3.43 -6.06 11.31
CA LEU A 23 3.30 -6.82 10.07
C LEU A 23 2.11 -7.75 10.26
N VAL A 24 1.00 -7.46 9.56
CA VAL A 24 -0.19 -8.29 9.58
C VAL A 24 0.16 -9.62 8.90
N ASP A 25 0.06 -10.70 9.69
CA ASP A 25 0.25 -12.08 9.26
C ASP A 25 -0.59 -12.41 8.01
N GLU A 26 -0.10 -13.31 7.17
CA GLU A 26 -0.65 -13.65 5.84
C GLU A 26 -2.01 -14.38 5.85
N GLU A 27 -2.79 -14.33 6.93
CA GLU A 27 -4.11 -14.96 7.04
C GLU A 27 -5.19 -13.95 7.46
N ASP A 28 -5.48 -12.99 6.58
CA ASP A 28 -6.75 -12.24 6.64
C ASP A 28 -7.28 -12.07 5.21
N VAL A 29 -7.54 -13.21 4.57
CA VAL A 29 -8.37 -13.28 3.37
C VAL A 29 -9.82 -13.20 3.86
N ASP A 30 -10.49 -12.11 3.51
CA ASP A 30 -11.94 -11.91 3.56
C ASP A 30 -12.60 -11.50 4.89
N LYS A 31 -12.05 -10.51 5.59
CA LYS A 31 -12.91 -9.51 6.28
C LYS A 31 -12.97 -8.22 5.48
N GLN A 32 -13.68 -8.29 4.35
CA GLN A 32 -14.12 -7.09 3.63
C GLN A 32 -15.09 -6.30 4.51
N PRO A 33 -14.90 -5.00 4.76
CA PRO A 33 -15.96 -4.16 5.29
C PRO A 33 -17.14 -4.17 4.30
N ALA A 34 -18.36 -4.22 4.82
CA ALA A 34 -19.61 -4.33 4.09
C ALA A 34 -19.92 -3.05 3.27
N ARG A 35 -19.18 -2.81 2.19
CA ARG A 35 -19.51 -1.93 1.06
C ARG A 35 -18.79 -2.52 -0.16
N GLY A 36 -19.44 -2.50 -1.32
CA GLY A 36 -18.84 -2.98 -2.58
C GLY A 36 -17.47 -2.35 -2.85
N LYS A 37 -16.67 -2.96 -3.73
CA LYS A 37 -15.33 -2.46 -4.09
C LYS A 37 -15.41 -1.00 -4.54
N LYS A 38 -14.83 -0.09 -3.75
CA LYS A 38 -14.76 1.36 -4.01
C LYS A 38 -13.74 1.74 -5.10
N PHE A 39 -13.00 0.76 -5.60
CA PHE A 39 -11.97 0.96 -6.64
C PHE A 39 -11.83 -0.29 -7.52
N LEU A 40 -11.28 -0.09 -8.72
CA LEU A 40 -10.86 -1.14 -9.64
C LEU A 40 -9.33 -1.08 -9.82
N LEU A 41 -8.71 -2.26 -9.89
CA LEU A 41 -7.28 -2.43 -10.15
C LEU A 41 -7.09 -3.37 -11.35
N GLN A 42 -6.30 -2.98 -12.34
CA GLN A 42 -6.04 -3.79 -13.53
C GLN A 42 -4.54 -3.77 -13.88
N PRO A 43 -3.79 -4.88 -13.77
CA PRO A 43 -4.24 -6.19 -13.28
C PRO A 43 -4.55 -6.17 -11.79
N CYS A 44 -5.42 -7.08 -11.32
CA CYS A 44 -5.91 -7.08 -9.94
C CYS A 44 -5.13 -7.99 -8.97
N SER A 45 -4.23 -8.84 -9.47
CA SER A 45 -3.58 -9.89 -8.66
C SER A 45 -2.14 -10.21 -9.05
N ARG A 46 -1.75 -10.04 -10.32
CA ARG A 46 -0.42 -10.44 -10.81
C ARG A 46 0.09 -9.54 -11.94
N ILE A 47 1.38 -9.26 -11.90
CA ILE A 47 2.15 -8.66 -12.98
C ILE A 47 3.20 -9.67 -13.42
N SER A 48 3.38 -9.86 -14.72
CA SER A 48 4.33 -10.84 -15.26
C SER A 48 5.36 -10.18 -16.16
N PHE A 49 6.62 -10.52 -15.93
CA PHE A 49 7.75 -10.20 -16.81
C PHE A 49 8.21 -11.48 -17.50
N ASN A 50 8.44 -11.42 -18.81
CA ASN A 50 8.78 -12.59 -19.62
C ASN A 50 10.24 -12.56 -20.00
N ALA A 51 10.94 -13.68 -19.93
CA ALA A 51 12.27 -13.81 -20.50
C ALA A 51 12.25 -13.45 -22.01
N PRO A 52 13.34 -12.87 -22.55
CA PRO A 52 14.61 -12.62 -21.88
C PRO A 52 14.63 -11.33 -21.03
N PHE A 53 15.32 -11.38 -19.88
CA PHE A 53 15.52 -10.23 -18.97
C PHE A 53 16.71 -9.34 -19.37
N ALA A 54 17.10 -9.36 -20.65
CA ALA A 54 18.23 -8.60 -21.18
C ALA A 54 17.88 -7.14 -21.54
N PHE A 55 16.58 -6.82 -21.57
CA PHE A 55 16.06 -5.51 -21.98
C PHE A 55 15.09 -4.98 -20.93
N THR A 56 14.92 -3.66 -20.90
CA THR A 56 13.89 -3.02 -20.09
C THR A 56 12.51 -3.49 -20.52
N GLN A 57 11.70 -3.95 -19.56
CA GLN A 57 10.33 -4.34 -19.79
C GLN A 57 9.39 -3.38 -19.06
N LYS A 58 8.32 -2.97 -19.72
CA LYS A 58 7.32 -2.04 -19.17
C LYS A 58 5.95 -2.70 -19.16
N THR A 59 5.23 -2.46 -18.08
CA THR A 59 3.82 -2.84 -17.92
C THR A 59 3.13 -1.78 -17.08
N HIS A 60 1.81 -1.87 -16.95
CA HIS A 60 1.02 -0.83 -16.34
C HIS A 60 -0.01 -1.39 -15.37
N ILE A 61 -0.25 -0.65 -14.30
CA ILE A 61 -1.38 -0.87 -13.40
C ILE A 61 -2.35 0.30 -13.61
N ARG A 62 -3.59 0.00 -13.99
CA ARG A 62 -4.68 0.97 -14.02
C ARG A 62 -5.42 0.92 -12.69
N ILE A 63 -5.53 2.08 -12.04
CA ILE A 63 -6.31 2.29 -10.82
C ILE A 63 -7.49 3.17 -11.20
N VAL A 64 -8.71 2.75 -10.86
CA VAL A 64 -9.94 3.51 -11.13
C VAL A 64 -10.69 3.73 -9.83
N ASN A 65 -11.12 4.96 -9.56
CA ASN A 65 -12.06 5.24 -8.50
C ASN A 65 -13.47 4.98 -8.99
N THR A 66 -14.12 3.96 -8.43
CA THR A 66 -15.50 3.56 -8.75
C THR A 66 -16.47 3.94 -7.63
N SER A 67 -16.01 4.68 -6.63
CA SER A 67 -16.84 5.21 -5.55
C SER A 67 -17.34 6.62 -5.84
N ASP A 68 -18.27 7.07 -5.00
CA ASP A 68 -18.87 8.40 -4.96
C ASP A 68 -18.02 9.42 -4.20
N VAL A 69 -16.92 8.98 -3.58
CA VAL A 69 -16.03 9.80 -2.75
C VAL A 69 -14.58 9.76 -3.29
N PRO A 70 -13.79 10.82 -3.08
CA PRO A 70 -12.37 10.76 -3.39
C PRO A 70 -11.64 9.78 -2.46
N PHE A 71 -10.56 9.19 -2.95
CA PHE A 71 -9.63 8.44 -2.10
C PHE A 71 -8.18 8.73 -2.44
N ALA A 72 -7.31 8.57 -1.45
CA ALA A 72 -5.87 8.55 -1.61
C ALA A 72 -5.38 7.11 -1.72
N TRP A 73 -4.35 6.89 -2.53
CA TRP A 73 -3.77 5.57 -2.77
C TRP A 73 -2.25 5.58 -2.69
N MET A 74 -1.68 4.43 -2.36
CA MET A 74 -0.24 4.21 -2.31
C MET A 74 0.11 2.79 -2.74
N LEU A 75 1.18 2.67 -3.53
CA LEU A 75 1.85 1.43 -3.87
C LEU A 75 3.16 1.34 -3.09
N THR A 76 3.21 0.42 -2.15
CA THR A 76 4.46 0.04 -1.48
C THR A 76 5.01 -1.23 -2.10
N LYS A 77 6.33 -1.38 -2.08
CA LYS A 77 7.00 -2.43 -2.84
C LYS A 77 7.92 -3.24 -1.94
N ASN A 78 7.75 -4.56 -1.95
CA ASN A 78 8.75 -5.51 -1.51
C ASN A 78 9.22 -6.27 -2.76
N VAL A 79 10.00 -5.60 -3.59
CA VAL A 79 10.41 -6.09 -4.91
C VAL A 79 11.92 -5.94 -5.08
N SER A 80 12.48 -6.70 -6.00
CA SER A 80 13.87 -6.56 -6.45
C SER A 80 14.17 -5.13 -6.87
N SER A 81 15.40 -4.68 -6.63
CA SER A 81 15.86 -3.31 -6.92
C SER A 81 15.78 -2.92 -8.40
N VAL A 82 15.59 -3.90 -9.28
CA VAL A 82 15.41 -3.70 -10.72
C VAL A 82 13.99 -3.25 -11.10
N ILE A 83 13.03 -3.25 -10.18
CA ILE A 83 11.65 -2.82 -10.41
C ILE A 83 11.43 -1.37 -9.95
N PHE A 84 10.97 -0.56 -10.90
CA PHE A 84 10.64 0.85 -10.77
C PHE A 84 9.14 1.05 -10.98
N ILE A 85 8.56 1.95 -10.21
CA ILE A 85 7.12 2.20 -10.19
C ILE A 85 6.91 3.71 -10.17
N SER A 86 6.08 4.23 -11.07
CA SER A 86 5.77 5.65 -11.13
C SER A 86 4.38 5.91 -11.73
N PRO A 87 3.51 6.73 -11.10
CA PRO A 87 3.64 7.27 -9.75
C PRO A 87 3.45 6.17 -8.67
N GLN A 88 3.98 6.38 -7.46
CA GLN A 88 3.83 5.43 -6.35
C GLN A 88 2.66 5.75 -5.42
N ASN A 89 2.09 6.95 -5.54
CA ASN A 89 0.98 7.40 -4.73
C ASN A 89 0.23 8.48 -5.50
N GLY A 90 -0.97 8.79 -5.02
CA GLY A 90 -1.80 9.81 -5.61
C GLY A 90 -3.18 9.82 -4.99
N CYS A 91 -4.05 10.61 -5.58
CA CYS A 91 -5.43 10.73 -5.16
C CYS A 91 -6.31 10.69 -6.41
N LEU A 92 -7.51 10.13 -6.26
CA LEU A 92 -8.46 10.00 -7.36
C LEU A 92 -9.82 10.52 -6.90
N GLN A 93 -10.38 11.48 -7.63
CA GLN A 93 -11.78 11.88 -7.51
C GLN A 93 -12.71 10.76 -8.00
N PRO A 94 -14.01 10.82 -7.68
CA PRO A 94 -15.00 9.90 -8.22
C PRO A 94 -14.90 9.77 -9.75
N ASN A 95 -14.88 8.54 -10.25
CA ASN A 95 -14.74 8.19 -11.67
C ASN A 95 -13.40 8.54 -12.34
N GLU A 96 -12.42 9.06 -11.60
CA GLU A 96 -11.08 9.26 -12.14
C GLU A 96 -10.30 7.93 -12.25
N SER A 97 -9.35 7.90 -13.17
CA SER A 97 -8.41 6.80 -13.28
C SER A 97 -7.00 7.28 -13.55
N ILE A 98 -6.03 6.49 -13.12
CA ILE A 98 -4.61 6.72 -13.38
C ILE A 98 -3.93 5.45 -13.87
N ILE A 99 -2.91 5.66 -14.71
CA ILE A 99 -1.99 4.62 -15.14
C ILE A 99 -0.70 4.77 -14.34
N VAL A 100 -0.29 3.67 -13.71
CA VAL A 100 1.00 3.54 -13.02
C VAL A 100 1.91 2.68 -13.88
N ASP A 101 3.05 3.22 -14.25
CA ASP A 101 4.10 2.51 -14.95
C ASP A 101 4.85 1.61 -13.98
N VAL A 102 5.05 0.36 -14.38
CA VAL A 102 5.90 -0.62 -13.71
C VAL A 102 6.96 -1.06 -14.71
N GLU A 103 8.20 -0.73 -14.41
CA GLU A 103 9.34 -0.96 -15.28
C GLU A 103 10.33 -1.91 -14.60
N MET A 104 10.81 -2.91 -15.32
CA MET A 104 11.89 -3.78 -14.89
C MET A 104 13.11 -3.54 -15.77
N ASN A 105 14.20 -3.10 -15.15
CA ASN A 105 15.49 -2.93 -15.83
C ASN A 105 16.16 -4.28 -16.14
N PRO A 106 17.06 -4.33 -17.14
CA PRO A 106 17.81 -5.53 -17.47
C PRO A 106 18.49 -6.14 -16.25
N PHE A 107 18.47 -7.46 -16.14
CA PHE A 107 18.99 -8.18 -14.99
C PHE A 107 19.56 -9.55 -15.37
N LYS A 108 20.70 -9.90 -14.76
CA LYS A 108 21.42 -11.16 -14.99
C LYS A 108 21.55 -12.04 -13.74
N GLY A 109 20.99 -11.62 -12.61
CA GLY A 109 21.06 -12.36 -11.35
C GLY A 109 19.85 -13.25 -11.10
N LYS A 110 19.69 -13.71 -9.86
CA LYS A 110 18.52 -14.47 -9.41
C LYS A 110 17.41 -13.53 -8.97
N LEU A 111 16.25 -13.60 -9.63
CA LEU A 111 15.04 -12.88 -9.24
C LEU A 111 14.34 -13.62 -8.09
N LYS A 112 13.68 -12.88 -7.21
CA LYS A 112 12.98 -13.44 -6.05
C LYS A 112 11.53 -13.72 -6.43
N GLU A 113 11.07 -14.95 -6.20
CA GLU A 113 9.65 -15.31 -6.37
C GLU A 113 8.74 -14.64 -5.31
N THR A 114 9.34 -14.06 -4.28
CA THR A 114 8.62 -13.36 -3.19
C THR A 114 8.34 -11.89 -3.50
N ASP A 115 8.66 -11.41 -4.71
CA ASP A 115 8.46 -10.01 -5.07
C ASP A 115 6.97 -9.65 -5.14
N LYS A 116 6.56 -8.68 -4.32
CA LYS A 116 5.16 -8.29 -4.13
C LYS A 116 5.01 -6.77 -4.13
N LEU A 117 3.93 -6.29 -4.75
CA LEU A 117 3.43 -4.93 -4.63
C LEU A 117 2.20 -4.90 -3.74
N TYR A 118 2.15 -3.93 -2.83
CA TYR A 118 1.03 -3.73 -1.94
C TYR A 118 0.35 -2.42 -2.31
N PHE A 119 -0.87 -2.53 -2.80
CA PHE A 119 -1.78 -1.42 -3.02
C PHE A 119 -2.58 -1.16 -1.74
N LEU A 120 -2.61 0.09 -1.33
CA LEU A 120 -3.38 0.59 -0.20
C LEU A 120 -4.23 1.76 -0.68
N ALA A 121 -5.50 1.79 -0.30
CA ALA A 121 -6.45 2.86 -0.57
C ALA A 121 -7.14 3.28 0.71
N VAL A 122 -7.21 4.59 0.92
CA VAL A 122 -7.74 5.21 2.13
C VAL A 122 -8.74 6.28 1.71
N GLU A 123 -9.93 6.24 2.30
CA GLU A 123 -10.97 7.24 2.02
C GLU A 123 -10.49 8.61 2.48
N ALA A 124 -10.75 9.59 1.63
CA ALA A 124 -10.47 10.97 1.94
C ALA A 124 -11.64 11.59 2.70
N GLU A 125 -11.92 11.10 3.91
CA GLU A 125 -12.88 11.77 4.76
C GLU A 125 -12.23 13.08 5.28
N PHE A 126 -12.96 14.19 5.22
CA PHE A 126 -12.63 15.50 5.82
C PHE A 126 -11.68 16.45 5.09
N LEU A 127 -11.84 16.62 3.78
CA LEU A 127 -11.29 17.82 3.15
C LEU A 127 -12.44 18.77 2.78
N PRO A 128 -12.40 20.05 3.20
CA PRO A 128 -13.42 21.04 2.85
C PRO A 128 -13.63 21.05 1.33
N ASN A 129 -14.85 21.36 0.87
CA ASN A 129 -15.25 21.33 -0.56
C ASN A 129 -14.29 22.07 -1.52
N ASP A 130 -13.44 22.96 -1.02
CA ASP A 130 -12.47 23.75 -1.79
C ASP A 130 -11.05 23.16 -1.81
N TYR A 131 -10.79 22.04 -1.12
CA TYR A 131 -9.48 21.41 -1.08
C TYR A 131 -9.20 20.73 -2.42
N LYS A 132 -8.31 21.34 -3.20
CA LYS A 132 -7.78 20.72 -4.41
C LYS A 132 -6.92 19.53 -4.02
N PHE A 133 -7.45 18.35 -4.24
CA PHE A 133 -6.81 17.05 -4.06
C PHE A 133 -5.57 16.80 -4.95
N SER A 134 -5.02 17.85 -5.55
CA SER A 134 -3.95 17.77 -6.55
C SER A 134 -2.61 17.29 -6.00
N GLN A 135 -2.47 17.17 -4.68
CA GLN A 135 -1.24 16.71 -4.05
C GLN A 135 -1.53 15.65 -2.99
N PHE A 136 -0.91 14.49 -3.13
CA PHE A 136 -0.96 13.41 -2.14
C PHE A 136 -0.37 13.89 -0.81
N ASP A 137 -1.09 13.69 0.29
CA ASP A 137 -0.60 13.98 1.64
C ASP A 137 -0.53 12.70 2.48
N VAL A 138 0.70 12.31 2.82
CA VAL A 138 1.02 11.15 3.65
C VAL A 138 0.31 11.22 5.01
N LYS A 139 0.18 12.41 5.62
CA LYS A 139 -0.46 12.55 6.93
C LYS A 139 -1.94 12.19 6.85
N HIS A 140 -2.64 12.68 5.83
CA HIS A 140 -4.04 12.32 5.60
C HIS A 140 -4.18 10.83 5.32
N PHE A 141 -3.31 10.29 4.46
CA PHE A 141 -3.31 8.87 4.14
C PHE A 141 -3.15 7.97 5.38
N LEU A 142 -2.32 8.36 6.36
CA LEU A 142 -2.10 7.58 7.57
C LEU A 142 -3.26 7.64 8.58
N HIS A 143 -4.13 8.65 8.51
CA HIS A 143 -5.24 8.84 9.45
C HIS A 143 -6.62 8.55 8.87
N GLY A 144 -6.76 8.45 7.55
CA GLY A 144 -8.04 8.12 6.93
C GLY A 144 -8.43 6.65 7.09
N GLU A 145 -9.69 6.32 6.79
CA GLU A 145 -10.20 4.96 6.85
C GLU A 145 -9.65 4.08 5.71
N LEU A 146 -9.04 2.94 6.05
CA LEU A 146 -8.56 1.99 5.05
C LEU A 146 -9.74 1.31 4.34
N ILE A 147 -9.95 1.69 3.08
CA ILE A 147 -11.03 1.14 2.23
C ILE A 147 -10.54 0.03 1.31
N GLY A 148 -9.24 -0.17 1.18
CA GLY A 148 -8.69 -1.14 0.25
C GLY A 148 -7.26 -1.56 0.55
N LYS A 149 -7.02 -2.87 0.58
CA LYS A 149 -5.68 -3.45 0.53
C LYS A 149 -5.67 -4.56 -0.54
N LYS A 150 -4.71 -4.52 -1.46
CA LYS A 150 -4.49 -5.56 -2.46
C LYS A 150 -3.01 -5.86 -2.61
N VAL A 151 -2.71 -7.14 -2.83
CA VAL A 151 -1.36 -7.61 -3.14
C VAL A 151 -1.32 -7.97 -4.61
N LEU A 152 -0.36 -7.43 -5.35
CA LEU A 152 -0.03 -7.88 -6.70
C LEU A 152 1.29 -8.64 -6.65
N ASN A 153 1.24 -9.92 -7.03
CA ASN A 153 2.44 -10.73 -7.13
C ASN A 153 3.22 -10.36 -8.39
N ILE A 154 4.54 -10.22 -8.27
CA ILE A 154 5.43 -10.13 -9.43
C ILE A 154 5.84 -11.55 -9.82
N HIS A 155 5.57 -11.91 -11.07
CA HIS A 155 5.87 -13.22 -11.61
C HIS A 155 6.89 -13.10 -12.73
N TYR A 156 7.91 -13.95 -12.68
CA TYR A 156 8.97 -14.00 -13.69
C TYR A 156 8.80 -15.30 -14.49
N ASN A 157 8.46 -15.18 -15.77
CA ASN A 157 8.43 -16.31 -16.69
C ASN A 157 9.85 -16.50 -17.25
N PHE A 158 10.55 -17.54 -16.79
CA PHE A 158 11.91 -17.88 -17.22
C PHE A 158 11.94 -18.63 -18.54
#